data_AF-A0A2H6KGG0-F1
#
_entry.id   AF-A0A2H6KGG0-F1
#
_cell.length_a   1.000
_cell.length_b   1.000
_cell.length_c   1.000
_cell.angle_alpha   90.00
_cell.angle_beta   90.00
_cell.angle_gamma   90.00
#
_symmetry.space_group_name_H-M   'P 1'
#
loop_
_entity.id
_entity.type
_entity.pdbx_description
1 polymer ?
#
loop_
_entity_poly.entity_id
_entity_poly.type
_entity_poly.pdbx_seq_one_letter_code
_entity_poly.pdbx_strand_id
1 'polypeptide(L)'
;MVECQMLEIQDDMNSLVRQAISELRKPQPARPDAEPLENQLVEEIFEHINEAVAKEQPKNIIKFIVDFLCEHYPDHLHGFSKLWKADPELEANRMKVLQFFNYFHLPVDVACHFTNAGFDTLDTILTLNRDSLGEIEAYSEAQWPPGHKIRLYSIFEDIKKHVEEFKREAQYMNM
;
A
#
# COMPACT_ATOMS: atom_id res chain seq x y z
N MET A 1 27.91 41.59 3.05
CA MET A 1 26.76 41.26 2.16
C MET A 1 26.23 39.83 2.33
N VAL A 2 26.94 38.90 3.00
CA VAL A 2 26.49 37.50 3.16
C VAL A 2 25.53 37.30 4.37
N GLU A 3 25.69 38.06 5.46
CA GLU A 3 24.82 37.96 6.65
C GLU A 3 23.37 38.39 6.41
N CYS A 4 23.13 39.34 5.50
CA CYS A 4 21.76 39.79 5.17
C CYS A 4 20.96 38.69 4.45
N GLN A 5 21.60 37.94 3.55
CA GLN A 5 20.93 36.87 2.80
C GLN A 5 20.58 35.67 3.67
N MET A 6 21.40 35.37 4.70
CA MET A 6 21.09 34.28 5.63
C MET A 6 19.90 34.60 6.55
N LEU A 7 19.70 35.86 6.94
CA LEU A 7 18.57 36.29 7.76
C LEU A 7 17.24 36.21 6.97
N GLU A 8 17.24 36.60 5.69
CA GLU A 8 16.07 36.50 4.81
C GLU A 8 15.62 35.03 4.61
N ILE A 9 16.57 34.10 4.43
CA ILE A 9 16.27 32.67 4.28
C ILE A 9 15.69 32.07 5.57
N GLN A 10 16.17 32.51 6.73
CA GLN A 10 15.69 32.06 8.03
C GLN A 10 14.25 32.53 8.29
N ASP A 11 13.92 33.75 7.88
CA ASP A 11 12.57 34.32 8.03
C ASP A 11 11.55 33.67 7.08
N ASP A 12 11.95 33.35 5.85
CA ASP A 12 11.11 32.62 4.89
C ASP A 12 10.79 31.20 5.36
N MET A 13 11.77 30.49 5.91
CA MET A 13 11.57 29.16 6.51
C MET A 13 10.64 29.23 7.72
N ASN A 14 10.78 30.25 8.57
CA ASN A 14 9.89 30.46 9.71
C ASN A 14 8.45 30.79 9.27
N SER A 15 8.29 31.52 8.16
CA SER A 15 6.99 31.82 7.54
C SER A 15 6.31 30.56 7.03
N LEU A 16 7.02 29.72 6.27
CA LEU A 16 6.53 28.43 5.76
C LEU A 16 6.12 27.48 6.89
N VAL A 17 6.91 27.40 7.96
CA VAL A 17 6.58 26.57 9.13
C VAL A 17 5.32 27.09 9.82
N ARG A 18 5.15 28.40 9.97
CA ARG A 18 3.94 29.00 10.54
C ARG A 18 2.71 28.73 9.67
N GLN A 19 2.87 28.79 8.35
CA GLN A 19 1.80 28.49 7.40
C GLN A 19 1.41 27.00 7.46
N ALA A 20 2.37 26.09 7.48
CA ALA A 20 2.12 24.66 7.64
C ALA A 20 1.41 24.34 8.97
N ILE A 21 1.84 24.94 10.08
CA ILE A 21 1.18 24.80 11.39
C ILE A 21 -0.24 25.38 11.36
N SER A 22 -0.46 26.49 10.66
CA SER A 22 -1.79 27.08 10.48
C SER A 22 -2.72 26.15 9.69
N GLU A 23 -2.23 25.52 8.63
CA GLU A 23 -2.97 24.54 7.82
C GLU A 23 -3.33 23.29 8.64
N LEU A 24 -2.39 22.76 9.44
CA LEU A 24 -2.63 21.61 10.31
C LEU A 24 -3.59 21.92 11.48
N ARG A 25 -3.73 23.20 11.84
CA ARG A 25 -4.70 23.67 12.86
C ARG A 25 -6.06 24.01 12.27
N LYS A 26 -6.25 23.94 10.95
CA LYS A 26 -7.59 24.07 10.38
C LYS A 26 -8.44 22.94 10.96
N PRO A 27 -9.62 23.24 11.51
CA PRO A 27 -10.52 22.21 11.96
C PRO A 27 -10.77 21.26 10.79
N GLN A 28 -10.55 19.97 11.00
CA GLN A 28 -10.94 18.96 10.02
C GLN A 28 -12.41 19.21 9.67
N PRO A 29 -12.80 19.09 8.39
CA PRO A 29 -14.20 19.17 8.02
C PRO A 29 -14.97 18.23 8.94
N ALA A 30 -16.07 18.73 9.52
CA ALA A 30 -16.95 17.92 10.33
C ALA A 30 -17.22 16.63 9.56
N ARG A 31 -16.95 15.47 10.20
CA ARG A 31 -17.39 14.20 9.61
C ARG A 31 -18.87 14.38 9.31
N PRO A 32 -19.34 14.03 8.09
CA PRO A 32 -20.76 14.08 7.81
C PRO A 32 -21.48 13.38 8.98
N ASP A 33 -22.50 14.04 9.52
CA ASP A 33 -23.27 13.49 10.62
C ASP A 33 -23.63 12.06 10.25
N ALA A 34 -23.23 11.09 11.08
CA ALA A 34 -23.54 9.70 10.83
C ALA A 34 -25.07 9.62 10.69
N GLU A 35 -25.53 9.13 9.54
CA GLU A 35 -26.96 8.93 9.34
C GLU A 35 -27.52 8.13 10.52
N PRO A 36 -28.71 8.50 11.03
CA PRO A 36 -29.30 7.78 12.15
C PRO A 36 -29.38 6.30 11.80
N LEU A 37 -28.78 5.46 12.65
CA LEU A 37 -28.83 4.01 12.51
C LEU A 37 -30.29 3.56 12.48
N GLU A 38 -30.74 3.09 11.32
CA GLU A 38 -32.03 2.42 11.21
C GLU A 38 -31.90 1.05 11.90
N ASN A 39 -32.39 0.97 13.15
CA ASN A 39 -32.29 -0.25 13.97
C ASN A 39 -32.85 -1.49 13.26
N GLN A 40 -33.84 -1.32 12.37
CA GLN A 40 -34.43 -2.42 11.60
C GLN A 40 -33.42 -3.08 10.65
N LEU A 41 -32.62 -2.30 9.92
CA LEU A 41 -31.59 -2.84 9.03
C LEU A 41 -30.50 -3.59 9.81
N VAL A 42 -30.17 -3.10 11.01
CA VAL A 42 -29.22 -3.78 11.89
C VAL A 42 -29.79 -5.12 12.35
N GLU A 43 -31.04 -5.15 12.81
CA GLU A 43 -31.73 -6.38 13.24
C GLU A 43 -31.78 -7.43 12.12
N GLU A 44 -32.12 -7.03 10.88
CA GLU A 44 -32.15 -7.92 9.72
C GLU A 44 -30.78 -8.55 9.41
N ILE A 45 -29.70 -7.77 9.45
CA ILE A 45 -28.34 -8.28 9.23
C ILE A 45 -27.98 -9.31 10.31
N PHE A 46 -28.30 -9.03 11.58
CA PHE A 46 -28.04 -9.95 12.68
C PHE A 46 -28.86 -11.25 12.56
N GLU A 47 -30.13 -11.17 12.16
CA GLU A 47 -30.97 -12.34 11.91
C GLU A 47 -30.36 -13.22 10.81
N HIS A 48 -30.00 -12.64 9.67
CA HIS A 48 -29.37 -13.38 8.57
C HIS A 48 -28.04 -14.04 8.98
N ILE A 49 -27.19 -13.35 9.75
CA ILE A 49 -25.94 -13.93 10.26
C ILE A 49 -26.24 -15.09 11.20
N ASN A 50 -27.19 -14.93 12.13
CA ASN A 50 -27.53 -15.96 13.10
C ASN A 50 -28.12 -17.21 12.43
N GLU A 51 -29.00 -17.04 11.44
CA GLU A 51 -29.53 -18.14 10.65
C GLU A 51 -28.42 -18.89 9.89
N ALA A 52 -27.51 -18.14 9.27
CA ALA A 52 -26.37 -18.71 8.54
C ALA A 52 -25.43 -19.49 9.47
N VAL A 53 -25.12 -18.95 10.66
CA VAL A 53 -24.31 -19.62 11.69
C VAL A 53 -25.02 -20.88 12.21
N ALA A 54 -26.32 -20.82 12.48
CA ALA A 54 -27.10 -21.96 12.97
C ALA A 54 -27.15 -23.10 11.94
N LYS A 55 -27.21 -22.76 10.65
CA LYS A 55 -27.24 -23.70 9.54
C LYS A 55 -25.89 -24.36 9.28
N GLU A 56 -24.81 -23.59 9.24
CA GLU A 56 -23.48 -24.11 8.84
C GLU A 56 -22.64 -24.63 10.01
N GLN A 57 -22.94 -24.21 11.25
CA GLN A 57 -22.18 -24.56 12.46
C GLN A 57 -20.65 -24.46 12.26
N PRO A 58 -20.14 -23.29 11.85
CA PRO A 58 -18.73 -23.12 11.54
C PRO A 58 -17.86 -23.28 12.79
N LYS A 59 -16.72 -23.96 12.66
CA LYS A 59 -15.74 -24.12 13.75
C LYS A 59 -15.14 -22.79 14.21
N ASN A 60 -14.98 -21.84 13.27
CA ASN A 60 -14.49 -20.50 13.55
C ASN A 60 -15.57 -19.49 13.15
N ILE A 61 -16.38 -19.10 14.15
CA ILE A 61 -17.50 -18.18 13.98
C ILE A 61 -17.02 -16.80 13.50
N ILE A 62 -15.86 -16.32 13.99
CA ILE A 62 -15.32 -15.01 13.62
C ILE A 62 -14.98 -15.00 12.13
N LYS A 63 -14.22 -16.00 11.66
CA LYS A 63 -13.88 -16.11 10.24
C LYS A 63 -15.14 -16.19 9.38
N PHE A 64 -16.12 -16.99 9.80
CA PHE A 64 -17.38 -17.13 9.10
C PHE A 64 -18.15 -15.82 8.98
N ILE A 65 -18.28 -15.04 10.06
CA ILE A 65 -18.97 -13.74 10.02
C ILE A 65 -18.27 -12.80 9.03
N VAL A 66 -16.94 -12.75 9.05
CA VAL A 66 -16.20 -11.89 8.11
C VAL A 66 -16.35 -12.37 6.67
N ASP A 67 -16.28 -13.69 6.42
CA ASP A 67 -16.52 -14.29 5.11
C ASP A 67 -17.93 -13.95 4.60
N PHE A 68 -18.95 -14.11 5.45
CA PHE A 68 -20.35 -13.80 5.19
C PHE A 68 -20.54 -12.32 4.81
N LEU A 69 -19.98 -11.40 5.60
CA LEU A 69 -20.06 -9.97 5.32
C LEU A 69 -19.38 -9.62 3.98
N CYS A 70 -18.25 -10.25 3.69
CA CYS A 70 -17.52 -10.06 2.43
C CYS A 70 -18.23 -10.66 1.21
N GLU A 71 -19.16 -11.60 1.40
CA GLU A 71 -19.94 -12.22 0.33
C GLU A 71 -21.25 -11.49 0.07
N HIS A 72 -21.97 -11.10 1.12
CA HIS A 72 -23.30 -10.51 1.02
C HIS A 72 -23.30 -8.98 0.95
N TYR A 73 -22.26 -8.31 1.46
CA TYR A 73 -22.19 -6.83 1.51
C TYR A 73 -20.86 -6.27 0.96
N PRO A 74 -20.35 -6.73 -0.21
CA PRO A 74 -19.03 -6.35 -0.69
C PRO A 74 -18.89 -4.85 -1.02
N ASP A 75 -19.95 -4.21 -1.50
CA ASP A 75 -19.94 -2.79 -1.90
C ASP A 75 -19.86 -1.85 -0.68
N HIS A 76 -20.45 -2.26 0.44
CA HIS A 76 -20.40 -1.53 1.72
C HIS A 76 -19.04 -1.66 2.44
N LEU A 77 -18.21 -2.61 2.00
CA LEU A 77 -16.91 -2.88 2.58
C LEU A 77 -15.77 -2.15 1.86
N HIS A 78 -16.07 -1.30 0.86
CA HIS A 78 -15.11 -0.43 0.19
C HIS A 78 -13.79 -1.13 -0.23
N GLY A 79 -13.90 -2.37 -0.73
CA GLY A 79 -12.74 -3.16 -1.17
C GLY A 79 -12.08 -4.04 -0.10
N PHE A 80 -12.49 -3.94 1.17
CA PHE A 80 -12.05 -4.87 2.22
C PHE A 80 -12.41 -6.32 1.88
N SER A 81 -13.55 -6.55 1.24
CA SER A 81 -13.95 -7.88 0.75
C SER A 81 -12.92 -8.51 -0.19
N LYS A 82 -12.29 -7.69 -1.05
CA LYS A 82 -11.23 -8.14 -1.99
C LYS A 82 -9.92 -8.43 -1.25
N LEU A 83 -9.57 -7.61 -0.27
CA LEU A 83 -8.39 -7.82 0.58
C LEU A 83 -8.53 -9.08 1.44
N TRP A 84 -9.70 -9.28 2.04
CA TRP A 84 -9.99 -10.43 2.89
C TRP A 84 -9.96 -11.75 2.12
N LYS A 85 -10.43 -11.73 0.87
CA LYS A 85 -10.40 -12.88 -0.06
C LYS A 85 -9.11 -12.94 -0.88
N ALA A 86 -8.13 -12.06 -0.63
CA ALA A 86 -6.87 -12.09 -1.37
C ALA A 86 -6.15 -13.41 -1.10
N ASP A 87 -5.56 -13.96 -2.15
CA ASP A 87 -4.81 -15.21 -2.05
C ASP A 87 -3.60 -14.99 -1.12
N PRO A 88 -3.47 -15.74 -0.01
CA PRO A 88 -2.35 -15.59 0.93
C PRO A 88 -0.98 -15.80 0.26
N GLU A 89 -0.89 -16.65 -0.76
CA GLU A 89 0.33 -16.87 -1.52
C GLU A 89 0.67 -15.64 -2.36
N LEU A 90 -0.35 -15.02 -2.98
CA LEU A 90 -0.17 -13.79 -3.74
C LEU A 90 0.31 -12.65 -2.84
N GLU A 91 -0.29 -12.49 -1.67
CA GLU A 91 0.13 -11.45 -0.72
C GLU A 91 1.55 -11.70 -0.20
N ALA A 92 1.90 -12.96 0.08
CA ALA A 92 3.26 -13.33 0.44
C ALA A 92 4.26 -13.00 -0.69
N ASN A 93 3.87 -13.18 -1.95
CA ASN A 93 4.71 -12.82 -3.09
C ASN A 93 4.84 -11.30 -3.27
N ARG A 94 3.76 -10.54 -3.12
CA ARG A 94 3.80 -9.06 -3.10
C ARG A 94 4.77 -8.58 -2.04
N MET A 95 4.68 -9.12 -0.83
CA MET A 95 5.60 -8.78 0.26
C MET A 95 7.07 -9.06 -0.07
N LYS A 96 7.38 -10.15 -0.78
CA LYS A 96 8.76 -10.43 -1.26
C LYS A 96 9.23 -9.37 -2.25
N VAL A 97 8.36 -8.91 -3.16
CA VAL A 97 8.70 -7.81 -4.08
C VAL A 97 9.00 -6.53 -3.30
N LEU A 98 8.18 -6.17 -2.31
CA LEU A 98 8.45 -5.01 -1.44
C LEU A 98 9.80 -5.13 -0.71
N GLN A 99 10.10 -6.32 -0.17
CA GLN A 99 11.37 -6.61 0.49
C GLN A 99 12.57 -6.51 -0.46
N PHE A 100 12.42 -6.95 -1.71
CA PHE A 100 13.46 -6.83 -2.73
C PHE A 100 13.81 -5.36 -3.00
N PHE A 101 12.82 -4.50 -3.20
CA PHE A 101 13.07 -3.07 -3.39
C PHE A 101 13.68 -2.40 -2.14
N ASN A 102 13.22 -2.79 -0.94
CA ASN A 102 13.76 -2.29 0.31
C ASN A 102 15.23 -2.69 0.52
N TYR A 103 15.62 -3.91 0.11
CA TYR A 103 17.01 -4.39 0.15
C TYR A 103 17.96 -3.46 -0.65
N PHE A 104 17.48 -2.89 -1.76
CA PHE A 104 18.22 -1.89 -2.55
C PHE A 104 17.93 -0.43 -2.16
N HIS A 105 17.41 -0.20 -0.95
CA HIS A 105 17.13 1.11 -0.39
C HIS A 105 16.18 1.95 -1.25
N LEU A 106 15.17 1.31 -1.84
CA LEU A 106 14.04 1.97 -2.47
C LEU A 106 12.84 1.95 -1.51
N PRO A 107 12.08 3.06 -1.42
CA PRO A 107 10.94 3.14 -0.52
C PRO A 107 9.81 2.23 -0.98
N VAL A 108 8.95 1.85 -0.03
CA VAL A 108 7.77 1.00 -0.27
C VAL A 108 6.88 1.57 -1.37
N ASP A 109 6.70 2.90 -1.42
CA ASP A 109 5.88 3.54 -2.45
C ASP A 109 6.39 3.24 -3.87
N VAL A 110 7.72 3.20 -4.06
CA VAL A 110 8.30 2.83 -5.36
C VAL A 110 8.02 1.37 -5.68
N ALA A 111 8.12 0.46 -4.70
CA ALA A 111 7.80 -0.95 -4.88
C ALA A 111 6.32 -1.16 -5.23
N CYS A 112 5.42 -0.39 -4.62
CA CYS A 112 3.98 -0.44 -4.89
C CYS A 112 3.64 -0.11 -6.35
N HIS A 113 4.41 0.76 -7.01
CA HIS A 113 4.22 1.03 -8.44
C HIS A 113 4.36 -0.24 -9.29
N PHE A 114 5.32 -1.12 -8.96
CA PHE A 114 5.51 -2.39 -9.68
C PHE A 114 4.37 -3.37 -9.38
N THR A 115 4.03 -3.55 -8.11
CA THR A 115 2.97 -4.51 -7.72
C THR A 115 1.58 -4.06 -8.16
N ASN A 116 1.34 -2.75 -8.31
CA ASN A 116 0.09 -2.21 -8.86
C ASN A 116 0.04 -2.28 -10.39
N ALA A 117 1.20 -2.32 -11.06
CA ALA A 117 1.32 -2.59 -12.48
C ALA A 117 1.26 -4.10 -12.82
N GLY A 118 1.07 -4.97 -11.83
CA GLY A 118 0.95 -6.42 -12.02
C GLY A 118 2.26 -7.21 -11.90
N PHE A 119 3.35 -6.56 -11.47
CA PHE A 119 4.63 -7.23 -11.19
C PHE A 119 4.71 -7.61 -9.70
N ASP A 120 3.82 -8.50 -9.29
CA ASP A 120 3.57 -8.89 -7.90
C ASP A 120 4.39 -10.10 -7.42
N THR A 121 5.18 -10.72 -8.29
CA THR A 121 6.10 -11.81 -7.97
C THR A 121 7.53 -11.50 -8.43
N LEU A 122 8.54 -12.10 -7.80
CA LEU A 122 9.93 -11.96 -8.27
C LEU A 122 10.11 -12.48 -9.71
N ASP A 123 9.33 -13.48 -10.12
CA ASP A 123 9.37 -14.02 -11.49
C ASP A 123 8.85 -13.00 -12.50
N THR A 124 7.77 -12.28 -12.17
CA THR A 124 7.30 -11.18 -13.03
C THR A 124 8.29 -10.00 -13.05
N ILE A 125 8.96 -9.69 -11.93
CA ILE A 125 10.03 -8.68 -11.87
C ILE A 125 11.20 -9.05 -12.79
N LEU A 126 11.56 -10.34 -12.89
CA LEU A 126 12.63 -10.83 -13.77
C LEU A 126 12.33 -10.66 -15.27
N THR A 127 11.09 -10.40 -15.65
CA THR A 127 10.71 -10.13 -17.05
C THR A 127 10.99 -8.68 -17.48
N LEU A 128 11.21 -7.79 -16.51
CA LEU A 128 11.44 -6.38 -16.74
C LEU A 128 12.89 -6.09 -17.13
N ASN A 129 13.09 -4.94 -17.76
CA ASN A 129 14.39 -4.38 -18.05
C ASN A 129 14.37 -2.85 -17.85
N ARG A 130 15.49 -2.18 -18.15
CA ARG A 130 15.59 -0.71 -18.03
C ARG A 130 14.53 0.04 -18.81
N ASP A 131 14.15 -0.45 -19.98
CA ASP A 131 13.22 0.23 -20.88
C ASP A 131 11.79 0.21 -20.32
N SER A 132 11.45 -0.84 -19.56
CA SER A 132 10.15 -0.95 -18.88
C SER A 132 9.94 0.09 -17.78
N LEU A 133 11.00 0.68 -17.23
CA LEU A 133 10.92 1.58 -16.06
C LEU A 133 10.12 2.86 -16.37
N GLY A 134 10.27 3.42 -17.56
CA GLY A 134 9.54 4.62 -17.97
C GLY A 134 8.04 4.37 -18.09
N GLU A 135 7.64 3.18 -18.56
CA GLU A 135 6.24 2.78 -18.68
C GLU A 135 5.59 2.59 -17.31
N ILE A 136 6.30 1.98 -16.36
CA ILE A 136 5.79 1.76 -14.99
C ILE A 136 5.65 3.10 -14.24
N GLU A 137 6.62 4.01 -14.39
CA GLU A 137 6.56 5.36 -13.83
C GLU A 137 5.33 6.12 -14.36
N ALA A 138 5.11 6.07 -15.68
CA ALA A 138 3.99 6.72 -16.33
C ALA A 138 2.63 6.11 -15.94
N TYR A 139 2.52 4.78 -15.92
CA TYR A 139 1.31 4.07 -15.49
C TYR A 139 0.91 4.41 -14.05
N SER A 140 1.90 4.60 -13.18
CA SER A 140 1.68 4.92 -11.78
C SER A 140 1.44 6.41 -11.51
N GLU A 141 1.41 7.24 -12.56
CA GLU A 141 1.33 8.70 -12.46
C GLU A 141 2.38 9.29 -11.50
N ALA A 142 3.55 8.65 -11.44
CA ALA A 142 4.59 8.96 -10.48
C ALA A 142 5.69 9.82 -11.11
N GLN A 143 6.39 10.58 -10.27
CA GLN A 143 7.65 11.23 -10.64
C GLN A 143 8.73 10.77 -9.67
N TRP A 144 9.54 9.80 -10.10
CA TRP A 144 10.60 9.26 -9.25
C TRP A 144 11.76 10.26 -9.13
N PRO A 145 12.23 10.56 -7.91
CA PRO A 145 13.42 11.37 -7.71
C PRO A 145 14.64 10.82 -8.45
N PRO A 146 15.59 11.67 -8.89
CA PRO A 146 16.77 11.24 -9.64
C PRO A 146 17.56 10.10 -8.98
N GLY A 147 17.69 10.13 -7.64
CA GLY A 147 18.37 9.07 -6.89
C GLY A 147 17.66 7.72 -6.96
N HIS A 148 16.32 7.71 -6.92
CA HIS A 148 15.53 6.49 -7.08
C HIS A 148 15.64 5.96 -8.51
N LYS A 149 15.60 6.85 -9.50
CA LYS A 149 15.84 6.47 -10.91
C LYS A 149 17.19 5.80 -11.05
N ILE A 150 18.29 6.41 -10.62
CA ILE A 150 19.63 5.83 -10.75
C ILE A 150 19.69 4.43 -10.13
N ARG A 151 19.13 4.23 -8.93
CA ARG A 151 19.09 2.91 -8.29
C ARG A 151 18.29 1.91 -9.12
N LEU A 152 17.08 2.27 -9.56
CA LEU A 152 16.27 1.42 -10.42
C LEU A 152 17.01 1.05 -11.71
N TYR A 153 17.56 2.03 -12.43
CA TYR A 153 18.36 1.78 -13.62
C TYR A 153 19.55 0.87 -13.33
N SER A 154 20.22 0.99 -12.18
CA SER A 154 21.32 0.10 -11.80
C SER A 154 20.85 -1.33 -11.51
N ILE A 155 19.73 -1.49 -10.81
CA ILE A 155 19.16 -2.81 -10.48
C ILE A 155 18.73 -3.54 -11.75
N PHE A 156 18.00 -2.84 -12.63
CA PHE A 156 17.45 -3.41 -13.86
C PHE A 156 18.45 -3.49 -15.03
N GLU A 157 19.71 -3.09 -14.83
CA GLU A 157 20.80 -3.39 -15.76
C GLU A 157 21.16 -4.88 -15.76
N ASP A 158 21.08 -5.52 -14.59
CA ASP A 158 21.23 -6.97 -14.42
C ASP A 158 20.25 -7.48 -13.34
N ILE A 159 18.96 -7.45 -13.66
CA ILE A 159 17.91 -7.81 -12.71
C ILE A 159 18.07 -9.25 -12.19
N LYS A 160 18.55 -10.16 -13.05
CA LYS A 160 18.77 -11.57 -12.69
C LYS A 160 19.78 -11.70 -11.56
N LYS A 161 20.93 -11.04 -11.69
CA LYS A 161 21.96 -11.03 -10.65
C LYS A 161 21.42 -10.47 -9.33
N HIS A 162 20.73 -9.33 -9.37
CA HIS A 162 20.24 -8.66 -8.16
C HIS A 162 19.14 -9.47 -7.45
N VAL A 163 18.25 -10.15 -8.20
CA VAL A 163 17.24 -11.04 -7.62
C VAL A 163 17.89 -12.27 -6.96
N GLU A 164 18.90 -12.87 -7.58
CA GLU A 164 19.63 -14.01 -6.98
C GLU A 164 20.44 -13.59 -5.75
N GLU A 165 21.04 -12.40 -5.77
CA GLU A 165 21.68 -11.80 -4.59
C GLU A 165 20.68 -11.61 -3.44
N PHE A 166 19.52 -11.02 -3.72
CA PHE A 166 18.46 -10.87 -2.73
C PHE A 166 17.98 -12.22 -2.16
N LYS A 167 17.73 -13.21 -3.01
CA LYS A 167 17.31 -14.56 -2.57
C LYS A 167 18.34 -15.20 -1.65
N ARG A 168 19.63 -15.05 -1.97
CA ARG A 168 20.72 -15.56 -1.14
C ARG A 168 20.71 -14.90 0.23
N GLU A 169 20.62 -13.58 0.33
CA GLU A 169 20.61 -12.89 1.63
C GLU A 169 19.34 -13.14 2.44
N ALA A 170 18.19 -13.26 1.76
CA ALA A 170 16.93 -13.60 2.42
C ALA A 170 16.97 -15.00 3.07
N GLN A 171 17.75 -15.94 2.53
CA GLN A 171 17.95 -17.25 3.16
C GLN A 171 18.77 -17.15 4.45
N TYR A 172 19.76 -16.24 4.50
CA TYR A 172 20.57 -16.02 5.70
C TYR A 172 19.84 -15.26 6.82
N MET A 173 18.91 -14.36 6.47
CA MET A 173 18.13 -13.60 7.47
C MET A 173 16.99 -14.40 8.11
N ASN A 174 16.62 -15.56 7.55
CA ASN A 174 15.58 -16.45 8.07
C ASN A 174 16.16 -17.69 8.80
N MET A 175 17.47 -17.73 9.03
CA MET A 175 18.17 -18.69 9.90
C MET A 175 18.47 -18.07 11.27
#